data_AF-A0A6J1TUZ9-F1
#
_entry.id   AF-A0A6J1TUZ9-F1
#
_cell.length_a   1.000
_cell.length_b   1.000
_cell.length_c   1.000
_cell.angle_alpha   90.00
_cell.angle_beta   90.00
_cell.angle_gamma   90.00
#
_symmetry.space_group_name_H-M   'P 1'
#
loop_
_entity.id
_entity.type
_entity.pdbx_description
1 polymer ?
#
loop_
_entity_poly.entity_id
_entity_poly.type
_entity_poly.pdbx_seq_one_letter_code
_entity_poly.pdbx_strand_id
1 'polypeptide(L)'
;MALTKSSSKDDVLAYLFSYLGTITEETAQELYAQEIDGEDFLAFSEEELLKNFPKILFKQRKEVMKLVKGLSTSPLEDPTPTKKQNECVFVGFVDAEGELKSCSASTLSSAELFDSTPCLSHSLLVNPPNKINRPSSKSKRQLINPLDVEPMAVFDILSNQGVLGQKVINFIRENECLDPSHQTHMLKILTDHLLANGGSYYPKTPVKIAMAKGIIADFPKLADEDKGFLSWYDPSTSRGIIQTKFQTLRDTVLSPTEKKNKPISKSPHPKKRKAEPENSQQTLNSSSESNSSNDSAELSPTLAEELSNTRSLVATPQNLVRISTILRKTFSVRRNWIKSAVPSPSCTDILNQYYHLGSYEGKMIAQEFQLQNPLANDIVEVFKRWAPHILTYAKRTKPHAFQELSSQFSDDDPDKDNIVALLILPKLLPTVANLKTMKAWELEHLKMYKKFIEAAISSSLVQIVPSGTNVTLQASCEAPRDERQRKTPIFPFLLWATDDKKTGPMYLKIDQKSFFVGNTQVTPDVFLRAIALKIQAHYSFNLEYHPYLRTSFNFIETLYGINQPKTTCVTKMMTALRNISSA
;
A
#
# COMPACT_ATOMS: atom_id res chain seq x y z
N MET A 1 -51.14 12.27 14.18
CA MET A 1 -51.59 13.25 15.19
C MET A 1 -50.50 14.29 15.31
N ALA A 2 -50.79 15.57 15.08
CA ALA A 2 -49.77 16.62 15.16
C ALA A 2 -49.69 17.10 16.61
N LEU A 3 -48.53 16.94 17.23
CA LEU A 3 -48.28 17.39 18.60
C LEU A 3 -47.81 18.84 18.56
N THR A 4 -48.35 19.68 19.44
CA THR A 4 -48.02 21.11 19.54
C THR A 4 -47.58 21.43 20.96
N LYS A 5 -46.98 22.60 21.17
CA LYS A 5 -46.61 23.04 22.53
C LYS A 5 -47.80 23.11 23.50
N SER A 6 -49.01 23.35 23.00
CA SER A 6 -50.24 23.39 23.81
C SER A 6 -50.90 22.03 24.02
N SER A 7 -50.28 20.94 23.54
CA SER A 7 -50.82 19.59 23.72
C SER A 7 -50.77 19.17 25.19
N SER A 8 -51.86 18.57 25.68
CA SER A 8 -51.94 18.06 27.05
C SER A 8 -51.08 16.80 27.23
N LYS A 9 -50.81 16.42 28.49
CA LYS A 9 -50.14 15.13 28.78
C LYS A 9 -50.89 13.92 28.22
N ASP A 10 -52.22 13.99 28.12
CA ASP A 10 -53.04 12.93 27.52
C ASP A 10 -52.83 12.85 26.00
N ASP A 11 -52.63 14.00 25.33
CA ASP A 11 -52.30 14.06 23.90
C ASP A 11 -50.89 13.51 23.64
N VAL A 12 -49.93 13.79 24.54
CA VAL A 12 -48.58 13.23 24.49
C VAL A 12 -48.62 11.71 24.65
N LEU A 13 -49.38 11.20 25.61
CA LEU A 13 -49.54 9.76 25.80
C LEU A 13 -50.21 9.09 24.59
N ALA A 14 -51.29 9.67 24.07
CA ALA A 14 -51.97 9.17 22.87
C ALA A 14 -51.05 9.15 21.65
N TYR A 15 -50.22 10.19 21.49
CA TYR A 15 -49.20 10.23 20.45
C TYR A 15 -48.16 9.14 20.64
N LEU A 16 -47.58 8.98 21.83
CA LEU A 16 -46.60 7.92 22.11
C LEU A 16 -47.18 6.51 21.85
N PHE A 17 -48.45 6.30 22.20
CA PHE A 17 -49.13 5.04 21.94
C PHE A 17 -49.38 4.77 20.45
N SER A 18 -49.47 5.81 19.62
CA SER A 18 -49.51 5.63 18.16
C SER A 18 -48.20 5.09 17.57
N TYR A 19 -47.11 5.05 18.34
CA TYR A 19 -45.81 4.50 17.98
C TYR A 19 -45.42 3.22 18.77
N LEU A 20 -46.41 2.53 19.36
CA LEU A 20 -46.22 1.22 20.00
C LEU A 20 -45.57 0.24 19.00
N GLY A 21 -44.43 -0.32 19.39
CA GLY A 21 -43.55 -1.13 18.53
C GLY A 21 -42.16 -0.50 18.33
N THR A 22 -42.07 0.83 18.43
CA THR A 22 -40.78 1.54 18.52
C THR A 22 -40.50 2.00 19.96
N ILE A 23 -41.54 2.47 20.67
CA ILE A 23 -41.52 2.81 22.08
C ILE A 23 -42.27 1.74 22.89
N THR A 24 -41.75 1.35 24.05
CA THR A 24 -42.44 0.41 24.95
C THR A 24 -43.56 1.09 25.72
N GLU A 25 -44.61 0.34 26.06
CA GLU A 25 -45.72 0.83 26.89
C GLU A 25 -45.22 1.37 28.24
N GLU A 26 -44.27 0.67 28.87
CA GLU A 26 -43.61 1.12 30.11
C GLU A 26 -42.94 2.49 29.97
N THR A 27 -42.32 2.77 28.81
CA THR A 27 -41.67 4.06 28.55
C THR A 27 -42.71 5.17 28.40
N ALA A 28 -43.81 4.91 27.70
CA ALA A 28 -44.90 5.86 27.54
C ALA A 28 -45.60 6.17 28.88
N GLN A 29 -45.81 5.14 29.71
CA GLN A 29 -46.39 5.30 31.05
C GLN A 29 -45.46 6.05 32.01
N GLU A 30 -44.14 5.82 31.97
CA GLU A 30 -43.19 6.55 32.82
C GLU A 30 -43.11 8.04 32.43
N LEU A 31 -43.18 8.37 31.13
CA LEU A 31 -43.26 9.76 30.66
C LEU A 31 -44.57 10.43 31.11
N TYR A 32 -45.69 9.71 31.03
CA TYR A 32 -46.99 10.23 31.48
C TYR A 32 -47.07 10.42 33.00
N ALA A 33 -46.44 9.53 33.78
CA ALA A 33 -46.39 9.62 35.23
C ALA A 33 -45.63 10.87 35.74
N GLN A 34 -44.76 11.45 34.91
CA GLN A 34 -44.06 12.71 35.19
C GLN A 34 -44.82 13.95 34.70
N GLU A 35 -46.09 13.79 34.30
CA GLU A 35 -46.97 14.87 33.84
C GLU A 35 -46.44 15.68 32.65
N ILE A 36 -45.63 15.04 31.80
CA ILE A 36 -44.99 15.68 30.64
C ILE A 36 -46.05 16.12 29.62
N ASP A 37 -46.14 17.42 29.40
CA ASP A 37 -47.01 18.02 28.38
C ASP A 37 -46.27 18.23 27.04
N GLY A 38 -46.96 18.83 26.07
CA GLY A 38 -46.41 19.05 24.74
C GLY A 38 -45.21 20.00 24.69
N GLU A 39 -45.12 20.96 25.61
CA GLU A 39 -43.99 21.89 25.70
C GLU A 39 -42.76 21.17 26.27
N ASP A 40 -42.94 20.45 27.38
CA ASP A 40 -41.90 19.64 28.02
C ASP A 40 -41.38 18.54 27.07
N PHE A 41 -42.30 17.86 26.38
CA PHE A 41 -41.94 16.80 25.43
C PHE A 41 -41.10 17.31 24.27
N LEU A 42 -41.42 18.50 23.74
CA LEU A 42 -40.68 19.11 22.64
C LEU A 42 -39.35 19.75 23.10
N ALA A 43 -39.22 20.07 24.39
CA ALA A 43 -38.01 20.63 24.97
C ALA A 43 -36.96 19.56 25.34
N PHE A 44 -37.31 18.27 25.33
CA PHE A 44 -36.43 17.21 25.79
C PHE A 44 -35.04 17.23 25.14
N SER A 45 -34.02 17.23 26.00
CA SER A 45 -32.65 16.87 25.65
C SER A 45 -32.33 15.42 26.03
N GLU A 46 -31.30 14.85 25.39
CA GLU A 46 -30.82 13.49 25.73
C GLU A 46 -30.29 13.42 27.17
N GLU A 47 -29.77 14.53 27.70
CA GLU A 47 -29.27 14.68 29.07
C GLU A 47 -30.42 14.71 30.09
N GLU A 48 -31.52 15.41 29.80
CA GLU A 48 -32.71 15.41 30.66
C GLU A 48 -33.41 14.06 30.68
N LEU A 49 -33.49 13.37 29.52
CA LEU A 49 -34.04 12.01 29.48
C LEU A 49 -33.21 11.04 30.32
N LEU A 50 -31.88 11.20 30.35
CA LEU A 50 -31.00 10.38 31.17
C LEU A 50 -31.13 10.69 32.66
N LYS A 51 -31.23 11.99 33.01
CA LYS A 51 -31.28 12.47 34.39
C LYS A 51 -32.63 12.21 35.06
N ASN A 52 -33.73 12.48 34.35
CA ASN A 52 -35.07 12.46 34.90
C ASN A 52 -35.75 11.10 34.72
N PHE A 53 -35.29 10.28 33.76
CA PHE A 53 -35.89 8.98 33.44
C PHE A 53 -34.85 7.84 33.39
N PRO A 54 -34.19 7.53 34.52
CA PRO A 54 -33.11 6.53 34.55
C PRO A 54 -33.58 5.12 34.16
N LYS A 55 -34.87 4.82 34.32
CA LYS A 55 -35.48 3.53 33.94
C LYS A 55 -35.66 3.36 32.44
N ILE A 56 -35.75 4.44 31.67
CA ILE A 56 -35.88 4.36 30.21
C ILE A 56 -34.55 3.92 29.63
N LEU A 57 -34.48 2.73 29.02
CA LEU A 57 -33.24 2.20 28.44
C LEU A 57 -32.68 3.11 27.34
N PHE A 58 -31.37 3.08 27.13
CA PHE A 58 -30.69 3.91 26.11
C PHE A 58 -31.31 3.82 24.70
N LYS A 59 -31.72 2.61 24.29
CA LYS A 59 -32.40 2.41 23.00
C LYS A 59 -33.73 3.16 22.93
N GLN A 60 -34.51 3.14 24.00
CA GLN A 60 -35.81 3.81 24.09
C GLN A 60 -35.65 5.33 24.10
N ARG A 61 -34.65 5.86 24.83
CA ARG A 61 -34.31 7.30 24.80
C ARG A 61 -34.02 7.79 23.39
N LYS A 62 -33.28 7.01 22.59
CA LYS A 62 -33.02 7.38 21.18
C LYS A 62 -34.26 7.39 20.30
N GLU A 63 -35.21 6.48 20.52
CA GLU A 63 -36.47 6.50 19.76
C GLU A 63 -37.34 7.69 20.17
N VAL A 64 -37.44 8.01 21.47
CA VAL A 64 -38.12 9.22 21.96
C VAL A 64 -37.51 10.48 21.32
N MET A 65 -36.17 10.61 21.32
CA MET A 65 -35.49 11.75 20.70
C MET A 65 -35.69 11.87 19.18
N LYS A 66 -35.91 10.75 18.48
CA LYS A 66 -36.25 10.81 17.05
C LYS A 66 -37.65 11.37 16.84
N LEU A 67 -38.62 11.01 17.69
CA LEU A 67 -39.97 11.55 17.62
C LEU A 67 -39.97 13.06 17.89
N VAL A 68 -39.29 13.50 18.95
CA VAL A 68 -39.13 14.92 19.30
C VAL A 68 -38.52 15.73 18.14
N LYS A 69 -37.45 15.20 17.52
CA LYS A 69 -36.81 15.83 16.36
C LYS A 69 -37.70 15.85 15.12
N GLY A 70 -38.46 14.78 14.88
CA GLY A 70 -39.41 14.70 13.76
C GLY A 70 -40.52 15.73 13.85
N LEU A 71 -40.96 16.06 15.07
CA LEU A 71 -41.93 17.12 15.34
C LEU A 71 -41.32 18.53 15.22
N SER A 72 -40.04 18.69 15.54
CA SER A 72 -39.33 19.97 15.48
C SER A 72 -38.95 20.41 14.05
N THR A 73 -39.00 19.50 13.06
CA THR A 73 -38.58 19.77 11.67
C THR A 73 -39.72 20.10 10.70
N SER A 74 -40.94 20.34 11.18
CA SER A 74 -42.07 20.78 10.34
C SER A 74 -42.06 22.31 10.18
N PRO A 75 -41.93 22.86 8.95
CA PRO A 75 -41.97 24.31 8.73
C PRO A 75 -43.42 24.81 8.66
N LEU A 76 -43.74 25.81 9.48
CA LEU A 76 -44.89 26.70 9.29
C LEU A 76 -44.59 27.66 8.13
N GLU A 77 -45.42 27.62 7.09
CA GLU A 77 -45.48 28.62 6.02
C GLU A 77 -46.17 29.91 6.49
N ASP A 78 -45.59 31.08 6.16
CA ASP A 78 -46.30 32.24 5.58
C ASP A 78 -45.27 33.33 5.11
N PRO A 79 -45.63 34.35 4.27
CA PRO A 79 -44.96 34.53 2.97
C PRO A 79 -44.23 35.88 2.75
N THR A 80 -43.31 35.88 1.76
CA THR A 80 -42.71 36.99 0.95
C THR A 80 -41.65 37.95 1.58
N PRO A 81 -40.81 38.68 0.78
CA PRO A 81 -40.20 38.37 -0.53
C PRO A 81 -38.68 38.74 -0.68
N THR A 82 -38.02 38.05 -1.62
CA THR A 82 -36.86 38.41 -2.49
C THR A 82 -35.66 39.28 -2.00
N LYS A 83 -34.43 38.74 -2.18
CA LYS A 83 -33.36 39.40 -2.97
C LYS A 83 -32.18 38.49 -3.40
N LYS A 84 -32.16 38.26 -4.71
CA LYS A 84 -31.06 38.23 -5.70
C LYS A 84 -29.79 37.38 -5.49
N GLN A 85 -29.74 36.35 -6.35
CA GLN A 85 -28.61 35.71 -6.99
C GLN A 85 -27.41 36.62 -7.30
N ASN A 86 -26.21 36.05 -7.15
CA ASN A 86 -25.09 36.23 -8.08
C ASN A 86 -24.40 34.87 -8.20
N GLU A 87 -24.80 34.10 -9.21
CA GLU A 87 -24.04 32.97 -9.74
C GLU A 87 -22.91 33.51 -10.62
N CYS A 88 -21.68 33.11 -10.33
CA CYS A 88 -20.58 33.21 -11.29
C CYS A 88 -20.28 31.77 -11.74
N VAL A 89 -20.94 31.38 -12.84
CA VAL A 89 -20.68 30.13 -13.55
C VAL A 89 -19.40 30.32 -14.36
N PHE A 90 -18.33 29.59 -14.00
CA PHE A 90 -17.18 29.38 -14.86
C PHE A 90 -17.32 27.99 -15.51
N VAL A 91 -17.71 27.97 -16.78
CA VAL A 91 -17.68 26.78 -17.64
C VAL A 91 -16.47 26.94 -18.55
N GLY A 92 -15.47 26.09 -18.38
CA GLY A 92 -14.40 25.88 -19.36
C GLY A 92 -14.48 24.44 -19.85
N PHE A 93 -14.68 24.25 -21.16
CA PHE A 93 -14.53 22.96 -21.83
C PHE A 93 -13.14 22.85 -22.45
N VAL A 94 -12.58 21.65 -22.42
CA VAL A 94 -11.36 21.22 -23.11
C VAL A 94 -11.82 20.29 -24.23
N ASP A 95 -11.37 20.51 -25.46
CA ASP A 95 -11.64 19.59 -26.58
C ASP A 95 -10.71 18.37 -26.55
N ALA A 96 -10.99 17.40 -27.42
CA ALA A 96 -10.38 16.06 -27.38
C ALA A 96 -8.88 16.03 -27.73
N GLU A 97 -8.30 17.18 -28.08
CA GLU A 97 -6.90 17.32 -28.50
C GLU A 97 -6.05 18.19 -27.54
N GLY A 98 -6.64 18.74 -26.48
CA GLY A 98 -5.89 19.25 -25.33
C GLY A 98 -5.07 20.53 -25.55
N GLU A 99 -5.46 21.42 -26.47
CA GLU A 99 -4.81 22.73 -26.63
C GLU A 99 -5.65 23.89 -26.08
N LEU A 100 -5.02 24.68 -25.20
CA LEU A 100 -5.62 25.84 -24.55
C LEU A 100 -5.26 27.10 -25.37
N LYS A 101 -6.13 27.52 -26.30
CA LYS A 101 -5.97 28.81 -27.00
C LYS A 101 -6.57 29.95 -26.20
N SER A 102 -5.72 30.90 -25.79
CA SER A 102 -6.14 32.20 -25.29
C SER A 102 -5.65 33.31 -26.22
N CYS A 103 -6.55 34.23 -26.58
CA CYS A 103 -6.21 35.46 -27.29
C CYS A 103 -6.14 36.64 -26.30
N SER A 104 -4.93 37.18 -26.16
CA SER A 104 -4.49 38.59 -26.11
C SER A 104 -5.25 39.66 -25.31
N ALA A 105 -4.51 40.32 -24.38
CA ALA A 105 -4.05 41.74 -24.38
C ALA A 105 -3.70 42.17 -22.91
N SER A 106 -2.70 42.96 -22.54
CA SER A 106 -1.51 43.58 -23.15
C SER A 106 -0.64 44.26 -22.04
N THR A 107 0.69 44.32 -22.26
CA THR A 107 1.71 45.36 -21.89
C THR A 107 2.16 45.69 -20.44
N LEU A 108 3.49 45.53 -20.19
CA LEU A 108 4.56 46.48 -19.75
C LEU A 108 5.61 45.76 -18.86
N SER A 109 6.86 45.51 -19.31
CA SER A 109 8.09 46.38 -19.28
C SER A 109 9.09 45.92 -18.19
N SER A 110 10.22 45.29 -18.59
CA SER A 110 11.63 45.81 -18.51
C SER A 110 12.33 45.51 -17.17
N ALA A 111 13.63 45.21 -17.00
CA ALA A 111 14.81 44.93 -17.84
C ALA A 111 15.98 44.46 -16.91
N GLU A 112 16.90 43.62 -17.44
CA GLU A 112 18.40 43.73 -17.36
C GLU A 112 19.16 43.80 -15.99
N LEU A 113 20.45 43.43 -15.80
CA LEU A 113 21.53 42.65 -16.45
C LEU A 113 22.77 42.66 -15.48
N PHE A 114 23.84 41.92 -15.82
CA PHE A 114 25.25 41.90 -15.30
C PHE A 114 25.55 41.10 -14.01
N ASP A 115 26.46 40.12 -13.88
CA ASP A 115 27.71 39.63 -14.52
C ASP A 115 29.00 39.91 -13.68
N SER A 116 29.88 38.90 -13.65
CA SER A 116 31.35 38.92 -13.43
C SER A 116 32.01 38.86 -12.02
N THR A 117 32.68 37.72 -11.79
CA THR A 117 33.93 37.38 -11.02
C THR A 117 35.19 38.19 -11.42
N PRO A 118 36.49 37.89 -11.02
CA PRO A 118 37.14 37.07 -9.94
C PRO A 118 38.41 37.74 -9.29
N CYS A 119 39.26 36.93 -8.60
CA CYS A 119 40.75 36.98 -8.42
C CYS A 119 41.28 37.34 -6.99
N LEU A 120 41.93 36.44 -6.24
CA LEU A 120 43.33 35.91 -6.24
C LEU A 120 44.27 36.65 -5.25
N SER A 121 44.96 35.90 -4.37
CA SER A 121 46.44 35.81 -4.23
C SER A 121 46.99 35.59 -2.78
N HIS A 122 47.93 34.63 -2.68
CA HIS A 122 49.21 34.57 -1.92
C HIS A 122 49.24 34.88 -0.38
N SER A 123 50.06 34.29 0.51
CA SER A 123 51.30 33.52 0.41
C SER A 123 51.78 33.08 1.83
N LEU A 124 52.59 32.01 1.90
CA LEU A 124 53.85 31.85 2.67
C LEU A 124 53.92 31.46 4.19
N LEU A 125 54.66 30.35 4.42
CA LEU A 125 55.76 30.10 5.40
C LEU A 125 55.59 29.06 6.55
N VAL A 126 56.47 28.04 6.46
CA VAL A 126 57.41 27.52 7.49
C VAL A 126 56.98 26.34 8.41
N ASN A 127 57.61 25.19 8.08
CA ASN A 127 57.93 23.97 8.85
C ASN A 127 59.02 24.22 9.94
N PRO A 128 59.52 23.26 10.79
CA PRO A 128 59.09 21.92 11.27
C PRO A 128 59.46 21.75 12.80
N PRO A 129 60.03 20.65 13.37
CA PRO A 129 59.96 19.18 13.17
C PRO A 129 59.71 18.34 14.47
N ASN A 130 59.62 17.01 14.28
CA ASN A 130 60.29 15.91 15.03
C ASN A 130 59.52 14.96 15.98
N LYS A 131 59.65 13.65 15.62
CA LYS A 131 59.98 12.45 16.45
C LYS A 131 58.86 11.84 17.32
N ILE A 132 58.73 10.54 17.63
CA ILE A 132 59.40 9.25 17.34
C ILE A 132 58.51 8.11 17.98
N ASN A 133 58.52 6.91 17.39
CA ASN A 133 58.26 5.54 17.92
C ASN A 133 56.86 4.96 18.33
N ARG A 134 56.56 3.86 17.62
CA ARG A 134 55.82 2.58 17.86
C ARG A 134 55.79 2.00 19.30
N PRO A 135 55.11 0.85 19.57
CA PRO A 135 53.88 0.26 19.00
C PRO A 135 52.90 -0.30 20.09
N SER A 136 51.65 -0.66 19.75
CA SER A 136 50.92 -1.67 20.55
C SER A 136 49.96 -2.50 19.70
N SER A 137 50.00 -3.81 19.98
CA SER A 137 49.38 -4.93 19.28
C SER A 137 47.88 -5.04 19.49
N LYS A 138 47.09 -5.08 18.40
CA LYS A 138 45.76 -5.73 18.38
C LYS A 138 45.55 -6.46 17.06
N SER A 139 45.15 -7.73 17.18
CA SER A 139 44.91 -8.71 16.12
C SER A 139 44.11 -8.15 14.94
N LYS A 140 44.74 -8.10 13.75
CA LYS A 140 44.06 -7.85 12.48
C LYS A 140 43.30 -9.12 12.11
N ARG A 141 41.97 -9.02 11.94
CA ARG A 141 41.21 -10.01 11.15
C ARG A 141 41.85 -10.06 9.77
N GLN A 142 42.41 -11.21 9.39
CA GLN A 142 42.82 -11.44 8.01
C GLN A 142 41.59 -11.32 7.11
N LEU A 143 41.63 -10.37 6.19
CA LEU A 143 40.69 -10.27 5.08
C LEU A 143 40.93 -11.51 4.21
N ILE A 144 39.98 -12.43 4.11
CA ILE A 144 40.05 -13.52 3.13
C ILE A 144 40.00 -12.87 1.75
N ASN A 145 41.04 -13.06 0.95
CA ASN A 145 41.07 -12.55 -0.41
C ASN A 145 40.02 -13.34 -1.23
N PRO A 146 39.04 -12.67 -1.87
CA PRO A 146 38.01 -13.34 -2.66
C PRO A 146 38.56 -14.24 -3.77
N LEU A 147 39.81 -14.01 -4.20
CA LEU A 147 40.49 -14.81 -5.21
C LEU A 147 40.83 -16.24 -4.73
N ASP A 148 41.04 -16.47 -3.43
CA ASP A 148 41.53 -17.75 -2.89
C ASP A 148 40.43 -18.77 -2.58
N VAL A 149 39.16 -18.44 -2.88
CA VAL A 149 38.01 -19.34 -2.66
C VAL A 149 37.77 -20.21 -3.89
N GLU A 150 37.84 -21.53 -3.72
CA GLU A 150 37.54 -22.52 -4.75
C GLU A 150 36.07 -22.46 -5.22
N PRO A 151 35.80 -22.60 -6.53
CA PRO A 151 34.44 -22.62 -7.07
C PRO A 151 33.70 -23.89 -6.67
N MET A 152 32.39 -23.75 -6.49
CA MET A 152 31.46 -24.88 -6.31
C MET A 152 31.15 -25.55 -7.66
N ALA A 153 31.07 -26.88 -7.71
CA ALA A 153 30.66 -27.63 -8.90
C ALA A 153 29.13 -27.52 -9.14
N VAL A 154 28.69 -26.39 -9.68
CA VAL A 154 27.28 -26.04 -9.89
C VAL A 154 26.63 -26.94 -10.96
N PHE A 155 27.35 -27.28 -12.02
CA PHE A 155 26.88 -28.15 -13.09
C PHE A 155 26.51 -29.54 -12.55
N ASP A 156 27.36 -30.11 -11.70
CA ASP A 156 27.12 -31.41 -11.08
C ASP A 156 25.91 -31.35 -10.13
N ILE A 157 25.81 -30.28 -9.34
CA ILE A 157 24.66 -30.08 -8.44
C ILE A 157 23.35 -29.99 -9.23
N LEU A 158 23.33 -29.26 -10.36
CA LEU A 158 22.16 -29.15 -11.21
C LEU A 158 21.83 -30.49 -11.90
N SER A 159 22.83 -31.18 -12.43
CA SER A 159 22.64 -32.47 -13.12
C SER A 159 22.05 -33.54 -12.19
N ASN A 160 22.39 -33.49 -10.90
CA ASN A 160 21.90 -34.42 -9.88
C ASN A 160 20.46 -34.15 -9.40
N GLN A 161 19.79 -33.08 -9.85
CA GLN A 161 18.43 -32.71 -9.42
C GLN A 161 17.33 -33.08 -10.43
N GLY A 162 17.63 -34.03 -11.32
CA GLY A 162 16.67 -34.62 -12.25
C GLY A 162 16.14 -33.63 -13.30
N VAL A 163 14.85 -33.75 -13.63
CA VAL A 163 14.23 -33.04 -14.75
C VAL A 163 14.31 -31.50 -14.62
N LEU A 164 14.23 -30.96 -13.40
CA LEU A 164 14.29 -29.51 -13.17
C LEU A 164 15.69 -28.94 -13.39
N GLY A 165 16.73 -29.63 -12.92
CA GLY A 165 18.12 -29.23 -13.15
C GLY A 165 18.51 -29.33 -14.62
N GLN A 166 18.07 -30.39 -15.30
CA GLN A 166 18.31 -30.56 -16.74
C GLN A 166 17.63 -29.47 -17.57
N LYS A 167 16.41 -29.03 -17.19
CA LYS A 167 15.73 -27.91 -17.85
C LYS A 167 16.52 -26.60 -17.75
N VAL A 168 17.09 -26.30 -16.58
CA VAL A 168 17.95 -25.12 -16.40
C VAL A 168 19.21 -25.22 -17.26
N ILE A 169 19.87 -26.37 -17.26
CA ILE A 169 21.09 -26.59 -18.06
C ILE A 169 20.79 -26.43 -19.56
N ASN A 170 19.71 -27.06 -20.05
CA ASN A 170 19.33 -26.98 -21.47
C ASN A 170 18.98 -25.54 -21.86
N PHE A 171 18.24 -24.83 -21.02
CA PHE A 171 17.90 -23.43 -21.28
C PHE A 171 19.14 -22.54 -21.41
N ILE A 172 20.12 -22.69 -20.50
CA ILE A 172 21.38 -21.93 -20.56
C ILE A 172 22.17 -22.29 -21.82
N ARG A 173 22.20 -23.56 -22.22
CA ARG A 173 22.91 -24.00 -23.43
C ARG A 173 22.27 -23.46 -24.72
N GLU A 174 20.95 -23.36 -24.75
CA GLU A 174 20.20 -22.90 -25.92
C GLU A 174 20.16 -21.37 -26.03
N ASN A 175 20.07 -20.65 -24.91
CA ASN A 175 19.80 -19.21 -24.89
C ASN A 175 20.98 -18.37 -24.39
N GLU A 176 22.03 -19.03 -23.87
CA GLU A 176 23.25 -18.39 -23.37
C GLU A 176 23.02 -17.38 -22.24
N CYS A 177 21.83 -17.39 -21.66
CA CYS A 177 21.39 -16.51 -20.60
C CYS A 177 20.45 -17.25 -19.64
N LEU A 178 20.04 -16.58 -18.57
CA LEU A 178 19.02 -17.05 -17.67
C LEU A 178 17.87 -16.05 -17.61
N ASP A 179 16.67 -16.52 -17.93
CA ASP A 179 15.46 -15.80 -17.59
C ASP A 179 15.19 -15.86 -16.06
N PRO A 180 14.29 -15.03 -15.53
CA PRO A 180 13.98 -15.02 -14.09
C PRO A 180 13.48 -16.37 -13.54
N SER A 181 12.82 -17.19 -14.37
CA SER A 181 12.26 -18.49 -13.97
C SER A 181 13.35 -19.53 -13.77
N HIS A 182 14.22 -19.71 -14.77
CA HIS A 182 15.34 -20.65 -14.73
C HIS A 182 16.40 -20.23 -13.73
N GLN A 183 16.63 -18.93 -13.55
CA GLN A 183 17.48 -18.41 -12.48
C GLN A 183 16.94 -18.79 -11.09
N THR A 184 15.62 -18.70 -10.90
CA THR A 184 14.96 -19.07 -9.65
C THR A 184 15.09 -20.57 -9.37
N HIS A 185 14.91 -21.41 -10.39
CA HIS A 185 15.11 -22.85 -10.27
C HIS A 185 16.56 -23.21 -9.94
N MET A 186 17.52 -22.59 -10.63
CA MET A 186 18.94 -22.78 -10.35
C MET A 186 19.30 -22.43 -8.91
N LEU A 187 18.90 -21.23 -8.45
CA LEU A 187 19.19 -20.78 -7.09
C LEU A 187 18.51 -21.64 -6.04
N LYS A 188 17.27 -22.09 -6.29
CA LYS A 188 16.56 -22.99 -5.38
C LYS A 188 17.30 -24.31 -5.22
N ILE A 189 17.68 -24.95 -6.34
CA ILE A 189 18.47 -26.18 -6.36
C ILE A 189 19.75 -26.01 -5.54
N LEU A 190 20.50 -24.94 -5.78
CA LEU A 190 21.77 -24.71 -5.11
C LEU A 190 21.60 -24.41 -3.61
N THR A 191 20.57 -23.64 -3.23
CA THR A 191 20.28 -23.40 -1.81
C THR A 191 19.80 -24.66 -1.08
N ASP A 192 18.98 -25.49 -1.73
CA ASP A 192 18.47 -26.73 -1.15
C ASP A 192 19.62 -27.74 -0.98
N HIS A 193 20.51 -27.83 -1.95
CA HIS A 193 21.74 -28.62 -1.86
C HIS A 193 22.63 -28.17 -0.70
N LEU A 194 22.82 -26.86 -0.53
CA LEU A 194 23.61 -26.32 0.57
C LEU A 194 22.99 -26.63 1.93
N LEU A 195 21.67 -26.48 2.07
CA LEU A 195 20.97 -26.78 3.33
C LEU A 195 20.99 -28.29 3.64
N ALA A 196 20.87 -29.15 2.63
CA ALA A 196 20.92 -30.61 2.79
C ALA A 196 22.31 -31.10 3.25
N ASN A 197 23.39 -30.45 2.81
CA ASN A 197 24.77 -30.81 3.17
C ASN A 197 25.26 -30.14 4.47
N GLY A 198 24.35 -29.93 5.43
CA GLY A 198 24.67 -29.33 6.73
C GLY A 198 24.88 -27.80 6.69
N GLY A 199 24.45 -27.15 5.61
CA GLY A 199 24.52 -25.70 5.47
C GLY A 199 23.54 -24.96 6.37
N SER A 200 23.84 -23.69 6.61
CA SER A 200 23.01 -22.79 7.40
C SER A 200 22.21 -21.85 6.50
N TYR A 201 21.04 -21.42 6.96
CA TYR A 201 20.34 -20.25 6.40
C TYR A 201 21.16 -18.94 6.50
N TYR A 202 22.27 -18.96 7.26
CA TYR A 202 23.28 -17.92 7.34
C TYR A 202 24.63 -18.42 6.79
N PRO A 203 24.77 -18.68 5.48
CA PRO A 203 26.03 -19.13 4.92
C PRO A 203 27.10 -18.05 5.09
N LYS A 204 28.32 -18.47 5.42
CA LYS A 204 29.48 -17.58 5.56
C LYS A 204 29.85 -16.99 4.20
N THR A 205 30.51 -15.83 4.20
CA THR A 205 30.98 -15.13 2.99
C THR A 205 31.74 -16.05 2.01
N PRO A 206 32.67 -16.92 2.43
CA PRO A 206 33.37 -17.82 1.50
C PRO A 206 32.43 -18.79 0.76
N VAL A 207 31.37 -19.28 1.40
CA VAL A 207 30.42 -20.20 0.76
C VAL A 207 29.64 -19.51 -0.35
N LYS A 208 29.28 -18.23 -0.15
CA LYS A 208 28.59 -17.43 -1.17
C LYS A 208 29.50 -17.07 -2.33
N ILE A 209 30.78 -16.80 -2.06
CA ILE A 209 31.80 -16.58 -3.10
C ILE A 209 32.00 -17.87 -3.90
N ALA A 210 32.16 -19.02 -3.25
CA ALA A 210 32.33 -20.33 -3.91
C ALA A 210 31.16 -20.64 -4.85
N MET A 211 29.93 -20.37 -4.40
CA MET A 211 28.71 -20.53 -5.20
C MET A 211 28.68 -19.56 -6.40
N ALA A 212 28.99 -18.27 -6.19
CA ALA A 212 29.02 -17.28 -7.27
C ALA A 212 30.08 -17.61 -8.33
N LYS A 213 31.29 -17.99 -7.89
CA LYS A 213 32.35 -18.43 -8.79
C LYS A 213 31.99 -19.71 -9.53
N GLY A 214 31.34 -20.67 -8.85
CA GLY A 214 30.87 -21.91 -9.47
C GLY A 214 29.89 -21.68 -10.61
N ILE A 215 28.94 -20.75 -10.43
CA ILE A 215 27.98 -20.38 -11.49
C ILE A 215 28.72 -19.85 -12.72
N ILE A 216 29.72 -18.98 -12.54
CA ILE A 216 30.48 -18.42 -13.66
C ILE A 216 31.46 -19.43 -14.26
N ALA A 217 32.07 -20.28 -13.45
CA ALA A 217 32.99 -21.31 -13.94
C ALA A 217 32.27 -22.33 -14.83
N ASP A 218 31.09 -22.79 -14.42
CA ASP A 218 30.32 -23.78 -15.16
C ASP A 218 29.48 -23.17 -16.28
N PHE A 219 29.10 -21.89 -16.16
CA PHE A 219 28.34 -21.14 -17.17
C PHE A 219 28.94 -19.74 -17.42
N PRO A 220 30.04 -19.65 -18.17
CA PRO A 220 30.79 -18.39 -18.35
C PRO A 220 29.97 -17.24 -18.95
N LYS A 221 28.96 -17.54 -19.77
CA LYS A 221 28.09 -16.54 -20.41
C LYS A 221 27.12 -15.84 -19.44
N LEU A 222 27.02 -16.32 -18.20
CA LEU A 222 26.26 -15.68 -17.13
C LEU A 222 27.08 -14.64 -16.34
N ALA A 223 28.34 -14.42 -16.74
CA ALA A 223 29.16 -13.34 -16.20
C ALA A 223 28.63 -12.00 -16.69
N ASP A 224 28.60 -11.02 -15.78
CA ASP A 224 28.37 -9.63 -16.15
C ASP A 224 29.68 -9.10 -16.77
N GLU A 225 29.62 -8.54 -17.98
CA GLU A 225 30.79 -8.18 -18.81
C GLU A 225 31.82 -7.32 -18.04
N ASP A 226 31.34 -6.46 -17.13
CA ASP A 226 32.16 -5.55 -16.34
C ASP A 226 32.45 -6.02 -14.91
N LYS A 227 31.74 -7.06 -14.42
CA LYS A 227 31.67 -7.39 -12.98
C LYS A 227 31.87 -8.86 -12.65
N GLY A 228 31.95 -9.75 -13.64
CA GLY A 228 32.18 -11.18 -13.45
C GLY A 228 31.15 -11.81 -12.50
N PHE A 229 31.63 -12.42 -11.40
CA PHE A 229 30.76 -13.06 -10.40
C PHE A 229 30.13 -12.07 -9.40
N LEU A 230 30.49 -10.79 -9.43
CA LEU A 230 30.06 -9.81 -8.41
C LEU A 230 28.56 -9.48 -8.50
N SER A 231 27.94 -9.65 -9.67
CA SER A 231 26.48 -9.55 -9.84
C SER A 231 25.75 -10.64 -9.04
N TRP A 232 26.35 -11.83 -8.94
CA TRP A 232 25.84 -12.97 -8.18
C TRP A 232 26.10 -12.84 -6.68
N TYR A 233 27.32 -12.44 -6.30
CA TYR A 233 27.66 -12.08 -4.92
C TYR A 233 28.91 -11.20 -4.84
N ASP A 234 28.75 -10.00 -4.27
CA ASP A 234 29.85 -9.07 -4.00
C ASP A 234 30.25 -9.15 -2.51
N PRO A 235 31.47 -9.65 -2.20
CA PRO A 235 31.95 -9.78 -0.83
C PRO A 235 32.24 -8.45 -0.14
N SER A 236 32.51 -7.37 -0.89
CA SER A 236 32.83 -6.04 -0.35
C SER A 236 31.58 -5.37 0.22
N THR A 237 30.47 -5.45 -0.51
CA THR A 237 29.18 -4.89 -0.08
C THR A 237 28.28 -5.89 0.64
N SER A 238 28.64 -7.19 0.62
CA SER A 238 27.81 -8.30 1.10
C SER A 238 26.41 -8.29 0.47
N ARG A 239 26.33 -7.99 -0.84
CA ARG A 239 25.10 -7.95 -1.64
C ARG A 239 25.21 -8.87 -2.86
N GLY A 240 24.11 -9.03 -3.60
CA GLY A 240 24.05 -9.87 -4.78
C GLY A 240 22.88 -10.85 -4.73
N ILE A 241 22.59 -11.47 -5.87
CA ILE A 241 21.43 -12.33 -6.08
C ILE A 241 21.39 -13.50 -5.07
N ILE A 242 22.56 -14.09 -4.77
CA ILE A 242 22.69 -15.18 -3.78
C ILE A 242 22.36 -14.67 -2.38
N GLN A 243 22.85 -13.48 -1.99
CA GLN A 243 22.54 -12.89 -0.69
C GLN A 243 21.05 -12.60 -0.54
N THR A 244 20.44 -12.04 -1.57
CA THR A 244 18.99 -11.75 -1.60
C THR A 244 18.19 -13.03 -1.43
N LYS A 245 18.57 -14.12 -2.13
CA LYS A 245 17.91 -15.43 -1.98
C LYS A 245 17.96 -15.95 -0.54
N PHE A 246 19.13 -15.94 0.11
CA PHE A 246 19.24 -16.37 1.50
C PHE A 246 18.53 -15.43 2.47
N GLN A 247 18.43 -14.13 2.17
CA GLN A 247 17.64 -13.20 2.97
C GLN A 247 16.14 -13.53 2.88
N THR A 248 15.63 -13.75 1.68
CA THR A 248 14.23 -14.16 1.47
C THR A 248 13.91 -15.49 2.15
N LEU A 249 14.81 -16.48 2.08
CA LEU A 249 14.62 -17.76 2.80
C LEU A 249 14.57 -17.56 4.32
N ARG A 250 15.43 -16.71 4.88
CA ARG A 250 15.40 -16.38 6.32
C ARG A 250 14.12 -15.66 6.72
N ASP A 251 13.61 -14.79 5.85
CA ASP A 251 12.41 -14.02 6.14
C ASP A 251 11.13 -14.83 6.01
N THR A 252 11.13 -15.87 5.18
CA THR A 252 9.99 -16.74 4.93
C THR A 252 9.95 -18.00 5.80
N VAL A 253 11.10 -18.53 6.24
CA VAL A 253 11.18 -19.83 6.94
C VAL A 253 11.44 -19.70 8.45
N LEU A 254 12.23 -18.71 8.90
CA LEU A 254 12.62 -18.62 10.32
C LEU A 254 11.62 -17.81 11.16
N SER A 255 11.25 -18.36 12.32
CA SER A 255 10.42 -17.67 13.31
C SER A 255 11.16 -16.47 13.95
N PRO A 256 10.45 -15.47 14.49
CA PRO A 256 11.07 -14.30 15.15
C PRO A 256 12.04 -14.66 16.29
N THR A 257 11.84 -15.80 16.95
CA THR A 257 12.69 -16.36 18.01
C THR A 257 13.98 -16.97 17.47
N GLU A 258 13.94 -17.64 16.32
CA GLU A 258 15.13 -18.19 15.65
C GLU A 258 15.99 -17.08 15.01
N LYS A 259 15.36 -15.97 14.59
CA LYS A 259 16.06 -14.76 14.14
C LYS A 259 16.87 -14.08 15.27
N LYS A 260 16.56 -14.36 16.54
CA LYS A 260 17.23 -13.79 17.73
C LYS A 260 18.45 -14.57 18.19
N ASN A 261 18.60 -15.84 17.79
CA ASN A 261 19.78 -16.65 18.08
C ASN A 261 20.93 -16.29 17.12
N LYS A 262 21.44 -15.06 17.24
CA LYS A 262 22.77 -14.70 16.77
C LYS A 262 23.80 -15.41 17.66
N PRO A 263 24.87 -16.04 17.13
CA PRO A 263 26.08 -16.19 17.91
C PRO A 263 26.60 -14.78 18.24
N ILE A 264 26.61 -14.47 19.54
CA ILE A 264 26.93 -13.16 20.13
C ILE A 264 28.37 -12.77 19.75
N SER A 265 28.51 -11.76 18.87
CA SER A 265 29.70 -10.92 18.83
C SER A 265 29.32 -9.58 19.48
N LYS A 266 29.81 -9.38 20.71
CA LYS A 266 29.56 -8.22 21.58
C LYS A 266 29.84 -6.90 20.85
N SER A 267 28.84 -6.02 20.75
CA SER A 267 29.07 -4.58 20.55
C SER A 267 28.89 -3.85 21.89
N PRO A 268 29.70 -2.83 22.21
CA PRO A 268 29.49 -2.02 23.40
C PRO A 268 28.45 -0.93 23.14
N HIS A 269 27.56 -0.72 24.11
CA HIS A 269 26.55 0.35 24.13
C HIS A 269 27.16 1.77 24.09
N PRO A 270 26.43 2.78 23.55
CA PRO A 270 26.93 4.13 23.40
C PRO A 270 26.75 4.95 24.70
N LYS A 271 27.80 5.66 25.11
CA LYS A 271 27.72 6.68 26.17
C LYS A 271 27.33 8.03 25.57
N LYS A 272 26.30 8.65 26.16
CA LYS A 272 25.89 10.04 25.98
C LYS A 272 27.01 11.04 26.31
N ARG A 273 27.26 12.02 25.45
CA ARG A 273 27.78 13.38 25.75
C ARG A 273 27.16 14.33 24.70
N LYS A 274 26.24 15.22 25.09
CA LYS A 274 26.40 16.63 25.52
C LYS A 274 27.14 17.52 24.50
N ALA A 275 26.40 18.53 24.04
CA ALA A 275 26.76 19.53 23.04
C ALA A 275 27.58 20.69 23.62
N GLU A 276 28.44 21.30 22.79
CA GLU A 276 28.61 22.75 22.55
C GLU A 276 29.68 23.01 21.45
N PRO A 277 29.79 24.24 20.89
CA PRO A 277 29.94 24.46 19.44
C PRO A 277 31.27 25.13 19.02
N GLU A 278 31.32 25.58 17.76
CA GLU A 278 32.37 26.36 17.06
C GLU A 278 33.56 25.58 16.49
N ASN A 279 34.25 25.99 15.42
CA ASN A 279 33.99 26.72 14.18
C ASN A 279 35.29 26.54 13.35
N SER A 280 35.23 26.80 12.05
CA SER A 280 36.36 27.03 11.12
C SER A 280 36.86 25.90 10.22
N GLN A 281 37.23 26.35 9.02
CA GLN A 281 37.19 25.71 7.71
C GLN A 281 38.58 25.27 7.21
N GLN A 282 38.55 24.28 6.29
CA GLN A 282 39.42 24.05 5.11
C GLN A 282 40.91 23.69 5.37
N THR A 283 41.55 22.76 4.63
CA THR A 283 41.76 22.79 3.16
C THR A 283 41.99 21.40 2.54
N LEU A 284 41.64 21.29 1.25
CA LEU A 284 41.88 20.18 0.31
C LEU A 284 43.34 20.08 -0.17
N ASN A 285 43.82 18.86 -0.45
CA ASN A 285 44.16 18.41 -1.81
C ASN A 285 44.83 17.02 -1.81
N SER A 286 44.24 16.05 -2.51
CA SER A 286 44.88 15.35 -3.63
C SER A 286 44.00 14.20 -4.12
N SER A 287 43.77 14.20 -5.42
CA SER A 287 43.01 13.27 -6.24
C SER A 287 43.47 11.82 -6.07
N SER A 288 42.53 10.93 -5.76
CA SER A 288 42.25 9.65 -6.44
C SER A 288 41.46 8.72 -5.51
N GLU A 289 40.37 8.20 -6.08
CA GLU A 289 39.75 6.91 -5.79
C GLU A 289 39.24 6.58 -4.38
N SER A 290 37.93 6.32 -4.36
CA SER A 290 37.22 5.40 -3.47
C SER A 290 37.46 5.57 -1.97
N ASN A 291 36.53 6.26 -1.30
CA ASN A 291 36.18 5.93 0.08
C ASN A 291 34.75 6.41 0.39
N SER A 292 33.78 5.51 0.25
CA SER A 292 32.48 5.65 0.91
C SER A 292 32.66 5.25 2.39
N SER A 293 32.57 6.21 3.29
CA SER A 293 32.39 5.91 4.71
C SER A 293 31.28 6.79 5.27
N ASN A 294 30.20 6.11 5.67
CA ASN A 294 29.08 6.60 6.48
C ASN A 294 28.19 7.67 5.86
N ASP A 295 27.48 7.32 4.80
CA ASP A 295 26.34 8.12 4.35
C ASP A 295 25.03 7.56 4.91
N SER A 296 24.46 8.31 5.85
CA SER A 296 23.03 8.60 5.87
C SER A 296 22.52 8.57 4.42
N ALA A 297 21.51 7.77 4.12
CA ALA A 297 21.02 7.60 2.74
C ALA A 297 20.36 8.90 2.22
N GLU A 298 21.16 9.92 1.94
CA GLU A 298 20.81 11.14 1.26
C GLU A 298 20.91 10.93 -0.24
N LEU A 299 20.04 11.61 -0.99
CA LEU A 299 20.13 11.65 -2.45
C LEU A 299 21.43 12.33 -2.82
N SER A 300 22.16 11.81 -3.81
CA SER A 300 23.26 12.58 -4.39
C SER A 300 22.72 13.91 -4.91
N PRO A 301 23.48 15.03 -4.82
CA PRO A 301 23.00 16.33 -5.26
C PRO A 301 22.52 16.32 -6.71
N THR A 302 23.21 15.57 -7.57
CA THR A 302 22.83 15.33 -8.97
C THR A 302 21.47 14.62 -9.12
N LEU A 303 21.18 13.63 -8.27
CA LEU A 303 19.93 12.89 -8.32
C LEU A 303 18.76 13.68 -7.68
N ALA A 304 19.06 14.50 -6.67
CA ALA A 304 18.08 15.42 -6.09
C ALA A 304 17.65 16.50 -7.10
N GLU A 305 18.61 17.02 -7.87
CA GLU A 305 18.33 17.95 -8.97
C GLU A 305 17.55 17.26 -10.11
N GLU A 306 17.96 16.05 -10.54
CA GLU A 306 17.19 15.25 -11.51
C GLU A 306 15.74 15.04 -11.05
N LEU A 307 15.53 14.67 -9.77
CA LEU A 307 14.20 14.47 -9.19
C LEU A 307 13.39 15.77 -9.16
N SER A 308 14.00 16.88 -8.75
CA SER A 308 13.34 18.20 -8.76
C SER A 308 12.90 18.57 -10.18
N ASN A 309 13.79 18.39 -11.17
CA ASN A 309 13.52 18.65 -12.58
C ASN A 309 12.45 17.73 -13.17
N THR A 310 12.21 16.53 -12.59
CA THR A 310 11.08 15.71 -13.04
C THR A 310 9.73 16.33 -12.69
N ARG A 311 9.63 17.15 -11.65
CA ARG A 311 8.34 17.73 -11.22
C ARG A 311 7.73 18.65 -12.29
N SER A 312 8.56 19.30 -13.09
CA SER A 312 8.12 20.15 -14.21
C SER A 312 7.81 19.35 -15.48
N LEU A 313 8.08 18.04 -15.53
CA LEU A 313 7.75 17.23 -16.69
C LEU A 313 6.25 16.91 -16.70
N VAL A 314 5.63 17.02 -17.87
CA VAL A 314 4.27 16.51 -18.08
C VAL A 314 4.35 15.00 -18.27
N ALA A 315 3.40 14.26 -17.68
CA ALA A 315 3.32 12.80 -17.78
C ALA A 315 2.84 12.35 -19.17
N THR A 316 3.70 12.48 -20.18
CA THR A 316 3.45 12.06 -21.56
C THR A 316 4.18 10.75 -21.87
N PRO A 317 3.77 10.00 -22.92
CA PRO A 317 4.46 8.78 -23.34
C PRO A 317 5.96 8.99 -23.61
N GLN A 318 6.35 10.15 -24.16
CA GLN A 318 7.75 10.50 -24.44
C GLN A 318 8.58 10.62 -23.16
N ASN A 319 7.99 11.13 -22.08
CA ASN A 319 8.66 11.32 -20.80
C ASN A 319 8.67 10.04 -19.93
N LEU A 320 7.93 9.00 -20.30
CA LEU A 320 7.73 7.78 -19.51
C LEU A 320 9.06 7.13 -19.11
N VAL A 321 9.97 6.92 -20.06
CA VAL A 321 11.25 6.25 -19.82
C VAL A 321 12.13 7.06 -18.87
N ARG A 322 12.18 8.38 -19.06
CA ARG A 322 12.96 9.30 -18.21
C ARG A 322 12.44 9.30 -16.78
N ILE A 323 11.13 9.49 -16.61
CA ILE A 323 10.47 9.50 -15.30
C ILE A 323 10.64 8.15 -14.60
N SER A 324 10.37 7.05 -15.31
CA SER A 324 10.55 5.67 -14.81
C SER A 324 11.97 5.44 -14.30
N THR A 325 12.98 5.88 -15.07
CA THR A 325 14.40 5.71 -14.72
C THR A 325 14.75 6.47 -13.44
N ILE A 326 14.31 7.72 -13.31
CA ILE A 326 14.58 8.55 -12.12
C ILE A 326 13.88 7.98 -10.88
N LEU A 327 12.64 7.52 -11.02
CA LEU A 327 11.94 6.81 -9.94
C LEU A 327 12.67 5.52 -9.53
N ARG A 328 13.22 4.75 -10.48
CA ARG A 328 14.07 3.58 -10.21
C ARG A 328 15.33 3.96 -9.42
N LYS A 329 16.08 4.97 -9.87
CA LYS A 329 17.32 5.43 -9.20
C LYS A 329 17.05 5.87 -7.75
N THR A 330 15.90 6.51 -7.50
CA THR A 330 15.52 7.03 -6.18
C THR A 330 14.83 5.99 -5.27
N PHE A 331 14.61 4.77 -5.75
CA PHE A 331 13.86 3.72 -5.04
C PHE A 331 14.37 3.46 -3.62
N SER A 332 15.67 3.17 -3.46
CA SER A 332 16.23 2.79 -2.16
C SER A 332 16.10 3.90 -1.12
N VAL A 333 16.35 5.15 -1.52
CA VAL A 333 16.24 6.32 -0.64
C VAL A 333 14.78 6.56 -0.27
N ARG A 334 13.86 6.55 -1.25
CA ARG A 334 12.42 6.67 -1.03
C ARG A 334 11.91 5.61 -0.06
N ARG A 335 12.29 4.34 -0.23
CA ARG A 335 11.83 3.25 0.65
C ARG A 335 12.37 3.36 2.06
N ASN A 336 13.61 3.78 2.23
CA ASN A 336 14.17 4.02 3.55
C ASN A 336 13.42 5.15 4.26
N TRP A 337 13.13 6.24 3.55
CA TRP A 337 12.34 7.35 4.07
C TRP A 337 10.93 6.91 4.48
N ILE A 338 10.19 6.22 3.60
CA ILE A 338 8.83 5.73 3.89
C ILE A 338 8.79 4.81 5.11
N LYS A 339 9.80 3.95 5.30
CA LYS A 339 9.81 2.97 6.40
C LYS A 339 10.36 3.51 7.72
N SER A 340 11.26 4.49 7.67
CA SER A 340 12.08 4.88 8.83
C SER A 340 11.76 6.27 9.36
N ALA A 341 11.04 7.10 8.61
CA ALA A 341 10.67 8.44 9.05
C ALA A 341 9.68 8.40 10.22
N VAL A 342 9.87 9.32 11.17
CA VAL A 342 8.98 9.52 12.32
C VAL A 342 8.65 11.00 12.40
N PRO A 343 7.38 11.41 12.20
CA PRO A 343 6.24 10.57 11.86
C PRO A 343 6.36 9.94 10.44
N SER A 344 5.69 8.81 10.23
CA SER A 344 5.61 8.17 8.90
C SER A 344 4.96 9.13 7.89
N PRO A 345 5.50 9.28 6.67
CA PRO A 345 4.92 10.15 5.67
C PRO A 345 3.55 9.62 5.22
N SER A 346 2.62 10.53 4.94
CA SER A 346 1.34 10.19 4.32
C SER A 346 1.51 9.87 2.83
N CYS A 347 0.49 9.26 2.22
CA CYS A 347 0.49 9.05 0.77
C CYS A 347 0.62 10.39 0.01
N THR A 348 -0.05 11.43 0.50
CA THR A 348 0.06 12.78 -0.06
C THR A 348 1.49 13.33 0.05
N ASP A 349 2.19 13.13 1.17
CA ASP A 349 3.60 13.55 1.31
C ASP A 349 4.51 12.83 0.30
N ILE A 350 4.32 11.51 0.16
CA ILE A 350 5.09 10.69 -0.78
C ILE A 350 4.87 11.17 -2.22
N LEU A 351 3.62 11.43 -2.60
CA LEU A 351 3.26 11.88 -3.93
C LEU A 351 3.67 13.34 -4.17
N ASN A 352 3.78 14.18 -3.15
CA ASN A 352 4.30 15.53 -3.33
C ASN A 352 5.81 15.51 -3.61
N GLN A 353 6.56 14.60 -2.98
CA GLN A 353 8.00 14.45 -3.21
C GLN A 353 8.32 13.64 -4.47
N TYR A 354 7.49 12.64 -4.79
CA TYR A 354 7.63 11.76 -5.96
C TYR A 354 6.39 11.87 -6.84
N TYR A 355 6.21 13.06 -7.43
CA TYR A 355 5.01 13.49 -8.17
C TYR A 355 4.45 12.46 -9.15
N HIS A 356 5.32 11.88 -9.97
CA HIS A 356 4.89 10.96 -11.01
C HIS A 356 4.62 9.54 -10.55
N LEU A 357 4.77 9.22 -9.26
CA LEU A 357 4.53 7.87 -8.77
C LEU A 357 3.06 7.44 -8.97
N GLY A 358 2.12 8.38 -9.02
CA GLY A 358 0.71 8.13 -9.37
C GLY A 358 0.36 8.28 -10.86
N SER A 359 1.31 8.63 -11.73
CA SER A 359 1.07 8.86 -13.15
C SER A 359 0.99 7.54 -13.96
N TYR A 360 0.68 7.67 -15.25
CA TYR A 360 0.71 6.58 -16.23
C TYR A 360 -0.20 5.40 -15.85
N GLU A 361 -1.43 5.69 -15.44
CA GLU A 361 -2.43 4.67 -15.09
C GLU A 361 -1.93 3.69 -14.01
N GLY A 362 -1.10 4.19 -13.10
CA GLY A 362 -0.51 3.39 -12.02
C GLY A 362 0.71 2.55 -12.41
N LYS A 363 1.21 2.63 -13.65
CA LYS A 363 2.42 1.90 -14.08
C LYS A 363 3.64 2.21 -13.19
N MET A 364 3.76 3.42 -12.65
CA MET A 364 4.86 3.78 -11.75
C MET A 364 4.73 3.13 -10.36
N ILE A 365 3.50 2.95 -9.86
CA ILE A 365 3.23 2.16 -8.64
C ILE A 365 3.55 0.69 -8.89
N ALA A 366 3.14 0.14 -10.04
CA ALA A 366 3.45 -1.24 -10.41
C ALA A 366 4.97 -1.48 -10.50
N GLN A 367 5.71 -0.53 -11.06
CA GLN A 367 7.17 -0.56 -11.09
C GLN A 367 7.77 -0.53 -9.68
N GLU A 368 7.28 0.35 -8.79
CA GLU A 368 7.73 0.44 -7.40
C GLU A 368 7.51 -0.88 -6.66
N PHE A 369 6.35 -1.50 -6.88
CA PHE A 369 6.02 -2.80 -6.33
C PHE A 369 6.91 -3.91 -6.86
N GLN A 370 7.18 -3.95 -8.17
CA GLN A 370 8.03 -4.97 -8.78
C GLN A 370 9.47 -4.90 -8.25
N LEU A 371 9.98 -3.70 -7.96
CA LEU A 371 11.29 -3.55 -7.31
C LEU A 371 11.32 -4.13 -5.90
N GLN A 372 10.19 -4.08 -5.18
CA GLN A 372 10.07 -4.69 -3.84
C GLN A 372 9.82 -6.20 -3.90
N ASN A 373 9.06 -6.65 -4.89
CA ASN A 373 8.60 -8.01 -5.04
C ASN A 373 8.90 -8.53 -6.46
N PRO A 374 10.17 -8.70 -6.84
CA PRO A 374 10.56 -9.06 -8.21
C PRO A 374 10.06 -10.45 -8.65
N LEU A 375 9.63 -11.28 -7.70
CA LEU A 375 9.11 -12.63 -7.92
C LEU A 375 7.57 -12.69 -7.90
N ALA A 376 6.89 -11.54 -7.82
CA ALA A 376 5.44 -11.49 -7.83
C ALA A 376 4.90 -12.00 -9.18
N ASN A 377 3.94 -12.92 -9.13
CA ASN A 377 3.23 -13.39 -10.32
C ASN A 377 2.38 -12.27 -10.95
N ASP A 378 2.09 -12.37 -12.24
CA ASP A 378 1.03 -11.57 -12.85
C ASP A 378 -0.33 -12.00 -12.30
N ILE A 379 -0.92 -11.15 -11.45
CA ILE A 379 -2.19 -11.47 -10.82
C ILE A 379 -3.34 -11.53 -11.81
N VAL A 380 -3.27 -10.80 -12.94
CA VAL A 380 -4.35 -10.85 -13.94
C VAL A 380 -4.44 -12.25 -14.51
N GLU A 381 -3.31 -12.80 -14.97
CA GLU A 381 -3.25 -14.15 -15.53
C GLU A 381 -3.49 -15.25 -14.50
N VAL A 382 -2.95 -15.10 -13.28
CA VAL A 382 -3.16 -16.09 -12.22
C VAL A 382 -4.62 -16.06 -11.79
N PHE A 383 -5.20 -14.90 -11.52
CA PHE A 383 -6.57 -14.80 -11.02
C PHE A 383 -7.59 -15.35 -12.01
N LYS A 384 -7.43 -15.06 -13.32
CA LYS A 384 -8.26 -15.63 -14.38
C LYS A 384 -8.31 -17.16 -14.34
N ARG A 385 -7.18 -17.82 -14.07
CA ARG A 385 -7.12 -19.29 -13.92
C ARG A 385 -7.85 -19.77 -12.68
N TRP A 386 -7.83 -19.01 -11.58
CA TRP A 386 -8.50 -19.38 -10.33
C TRP A 386 -9.98 -19.02 -10.29
N ALA A 387 -10.43 -18.03 -11.06
CA ALA A 387 -11.81 -17.53 -11.01
C ALA A 387 -12.86 -18.64 -11.19
N PRO A 388 -12.78 -19.54 -12.20
CA PRO A 388 -13.73 -20.64 -12.34
C PRO A 388 -13.81 -21.56 -11.11
N HIS A 389 -12.68 -21.84 -10.47
CA HIS A 389 -12.61 -22.68 -9.27
C HIS A 389 -13.21 -21.95 -8.06
N ILE A 390 -12.98 -20.65 -7.93
CA ILE A 390 -13.57 -19.81 -6.88
C ILE A 390 -15.09 -19.79 -7.02
N LEU A 391 -15.61 -19.59 -8.24
CA LEU A 391 -17.04 -19.60 -8.51
C LEU A 391 -17.67 -20.98 -8.23
N THR A 392 -17.00 -22.06 -8.62
CA THR A 392 -17.44 -23.43 -8.32
C THR A 392 -17.52 -23.67 -6.82
N TYR A 393 -16.50 -23.24 -6.08
CA TYR A 393 -16.48 -23.32 -4.63
C TYR A 393 -17.59 -22.45 -3.99
N ALA A 394 -17.84 -21.26 -4.53
CA ALA A 394 -18.88 -20.35 -4.05
C ALA A 394 -20.28 -20.92 -4.25
N LYS A 395 -20.56 -21.48 -5.44
CA LYS A 395 -21.83 -22.18 -5.75
C LYS A 395 -22.12 -23.30 -4.74
N ARG A 396 -21.10 -24.03 -4.29
CA ARG A 396 -21.23 -25.13 -3.31
C ARG A 396 -21.39 -24.64 -1.87
N THR A 397 -20.68 -23.59 -1.48
CA THR A 397 -20.57 -23.20 -0.05
C THR A 397 -21.45 -22.01 0.34
N LYS A 398 -21.75 -21.12 -0.60
CA LYS A 398 -22.55 -19.89 -0.41
C LYS A 398 -23.44 -19.62 -1.64
N PRO A 399 -24.37 -20.54 -2.00
CA PRO A 399 -25.15 -20.44 -3.23
C PRO A 399 -25.99 -19.16 -3.32
N HIS A 400 -26.66 -18.76 -2.23
CA HIS A 400 -27.48 -17.54 -2.22
C HIS A 400 -26.65 -16.27 -2.45
N ALA A 401 -25.50 -16.14 -1.78
CA ALA A 401 -24.62 -14.98 -1.98
C ALA A 401 -24.01 -14.94 -3.39
N PHE A 402 -23.72 -16.12 -3.97
CA PHE A 402 -23.29 -16.21 -5.36
C PHE A 402 -24.40 -15.77 -6.32
N GLN A 403 -25.62 -16.27 -6.16
CA GLN A 403 -26.76 -15.90 -7.01
C GLN A 403 -27.08 -14.41 -6.93
N GLU A 404 -27.16 -13.85 -5.72
CA GLU A 404 -27.43 -12.44 -5.47
C GLU A 404 -26.38 -11.51 -6.10
N LEU A 405 -25.10 -11.89 -6.03
CA LEU A 405 -24.03 -11.10 -6.62
C LEU A 405 -23.98 -11.28 -8.14
N SER A 406 -24.11 -12.51 -8.63
CA SER A 406 -24.02 -12.85 -10.04
C SER A 406 -25.19 -12.27 -10.87
N SER A 407 -26.35 -12.02 -10.26
CA SER A 407 -27.49 -11.38 -10.93
C SER A 407 -27.33 -9.88 -11.14
N GLN A 408 -26.36 -9.25 -10.47
CA GLN A 408 -26.09 -7.82 -10.62
C GLN A 408 -25.23 -7.48 -11.85
N PHE A 409 -24.66 -8.48 -12.51
CA PHE A 409 -23.77 -8.32 -13.65
C PHE A 409 -24.35 -9.07 -14.85
N SER A 410 -24.28 -8.45 -16.03
CA SER A 410 -24.84 -8.99 -17.26
C SER A 410 -24.09 -10.24 -17.73
N ASP A 411 -24.82 -11.26 -18.18
CA ASP A 411 -24.23 -12.52 -18.70
C ASP A 411 -23.42 -12.33 -20.00
N ASP A 412 -23.61 -11.21 -20.69
CA ASP A 412 -22.88 -10.86 -21.92
C ASP A 412 -21.55 -10.12 -21.67
N ASP A 413 -21.20 -9.87 -20.40
CA ASP A 413 -19.92 -9.30 -20.02
C ASP A 413 -18.82 -10.38 -19.97
N PRO A 414 -17.79 -10.32 -20.83
CA PRO A 414 -16.72 -11.32 -20.86
C PRO A 414 -15.90 -11.38 -19.56
N ASP A 415 -15.91 -10.32 -18.75
CA ASP A 415 -15.19 -10.25 -17.48
C ASP A 415 -16.07 -10.56 -16.26
N LYS A 416 -17.36 -10.87 -16.47
CA LYS A 416 -18.32 -11.17 -15.39
C LYS A 416 -17.75 -12.15 -14.36
N ASP A 417 -17.25 -13.29 -14.83
CA ASP A 417 -16.77 -14.35 -13.94
C ASP A 417 -15.60 -13.89 -13.06
N ASN A 418 -14.69 -13.09 -13.63
CA ASN A 418 -13.56 -12.51 -12.91
C ASN A 418 -14.04 -11.51 -11.86
N ILE A 419 -14.97 -10.63 -12.22
CA ILE A 419 -15.56 -9.61 -11.34
C ILE A 419 -16.28 -10.29 -10.17
N VAL A 420 -17.19 -11.23 -10.47
CA VAL A 420 -17.98 -11.95 -9.45
C VAL A 420 -17.08 -12.78 -8.55
N ALA A 421 -16.09 -13.50 -9.11
CA ALA A 421 -15.14 -14.29 -8.33
C ALA A 421 -14.35 -13.45 -7.33
N LEU A 422 -14.04 -12.20 -7.69
CA LEU A 422 -13.30 -11.29 -6.84
C LEU A 422 -14.18 -10.64 -5.77
N LEU A 423 -15.37 -10.18 -6.16
CA LEU A 423 -16.32 -9.53 -5.26
C LEU A 423 -16.93 -10.50 -4.23
N ILE A 424 -16.98 -11.81 -4.52
CA ILE A 424 -17.48 -12.81 -3.56
C ILE A 424 -16.46 -13.20 -2.49
N LEU A 425 -15.15 -12.94 -2.69
CA LEU A 425 -14.09 -13.34 -1.76
C LEU A 425 -14.33 -12.91 -0.31
N PRO A 426 -14.80 -11.68 0.00
CA PRO A 426 -15.06 -11.29 1.38
C PRO A 426 -16.16 -12.11 2.07
N LYS A 427 -17.10 -12.68 1.30
CA LYS A 427 -18.15 -13.57 1.84
C LYS A 427 -17.66 -15.01 2.00
N LEU A 428 -16.71 -15.47 1.17
CA LEU A 428 -16.08 -16.80 1.28
C LEU A 428 -14.99 -16.84 2.36
N LEU A 429 -14.28 -15.72 2.54
CA LEU A 429 -13.18 -15.52 3.46
C LEU A 429 -13.52 -14.40 4.45
N PRO A 430 -14.56 -14.57 5.29
CA PRO A 430 -14.91 -13.55 6.26
C PRO A 430 -13.71 -13.31 7.18
N THR A 431 -13.53 -12.05 7.58
CA THR A 431 -12.54 -11.72 8.59
C THR A 431 -12.91 -12.43 9.88
N VAL A 432 -12.15 -13.46 10.24
CA VAL A 432 -12.26 -14.12 11.54
C VAL A 432 -11.64 -13.15 12.52
N ALA A 433 -12.45 -12.22 13.02
CA ALA A 433 -12.04 -11.31 14.07
C ALA A 433 -11.67 -12.17 15.27
N ASN A 434 -10.39 -12.48 15.43
CA ASN A 434 -9.87 -12.91 16.72
C ASN A 434 -9.90 -11.65 17.57
N LEU A 435 -11.08 -11.37 18.17
CA LEU A 435 -11.39 -10.17 18.95
C LEU A 435 -10.35 -9.91 20.05
N LYS A 436 -9.60 -10.95 20.45
CA LYS A 436 -8.54 -10.92 21.46
C LYS A 436 -7.21 -10.32 20.98
N THR A 437 -6.95 -10.26 19.67
CA THR A 437 -5.67 -9.78 19.11
C THR A 437 -5.79 -8.49 18.30
N MET A 438 -7.01 -8.01 18.03
CA MET A 438 -7.21 -6.75 17.31
C MET A 438 -6.97 -5.54 18.20
N LYS A 439 -6.43 -4.47 17.62
CA LYS A 439 -6.28 -3.20 18.33
C LYS A 439 -7.68 -2.64 18.63
N ALA A 440 -7.84 -1.98 19.78
CA ALA A 440 -9.15 -1.47 20.22
C ALA A 440 -9.86 -0.61 19.16
N TRP A 441 -9.11 0.24 18.44
CA TRP A 441 -9.65 1.09 17.38
C TRP A 441 -10.11 0.29 16.14
N GLU A 442 -9.46 -0.83 15.80
CA GLU A 442 -9.88 -1.68 14.67
C GLU A 442 -11.20 -2.36 14.99
N LEU A 443 -11.37 -2.76 16.24
CA LEU A 443 -12.61 -3.38 16.71
C LEU A 443 -13.78 -2.39 16.70
N GLU A 444 -13.52 -1.16 17.13
CA GLU A 444 -14.50 -0.08 17.11
C GLU A 444 -14.90 0.28 15.68
N HIS A 445 -13.92 0.42 14.78
CA HIS A 445 -14.16 0.66 13.36
C HIS A 445 -14.98 -0.47 12.74
N LEU A 446 -14.60 -1.74 12.97
CA LEU A 446 -15.39 -2.88 12.50
C LEU A 446 -16.81 -2.87 13.05
N LYS A 447 -17.04 -2.56 14.32
CA LYS A 447 -18.38 -2.50 14.92
C LYS A 447 -19.24 -1.38 14.30
N MET A 448 -18.65 -0.21 14.09
CA MET A 448 -19.33 0.96 13.53
C MET A 448 -19.75 0.70 12.07
N TYR A 449 -18.85 0.13 11.28
CA TYR A 449 -19.07 -0.06 9.85
C TYR A 449 -19.59 -1.46 9.48
N LYS A 450 -19.75 -2.37 10.45
CA LYS A 450 -20.20 -3.76 10.23
C LYS A 450 -21.43 -3.82 9.32
N LYS A 451 -22.47 -3.04 9.64
CA LYS A 451 -23.71 -3.03 8.85
C LYS A 451 -23.49 -2.54 7.42
N PHE A 452 -22.68 -1.49 7.22
CA PHE A 452 -22.39 -0.95 5.89
C PHE A 452 -21.56 -1.92 5.03
N ILE A 453 -20.55 -2.52 5.65
CA ILE A 453 -19.63 -3.50 5.05
C ILE A 453 -20.33 -4.84 4.76
N GLU A 454 -21.27 -5.26 5.62
CA GLU A 454 -22.01 -6.51 5.44
C GLU A 454 -23.18 -6.36 4.48
N ALA A 455 -23.85 -5.19 4.45
CA ALA A 455 -25.01 -4.90 3.60
C ALA A 455 -24.61 -4.65 2.14
N ALA A 456 -23.46 -4.04 1.89
CA ALA A 456 -22.91 -3.92 0.54
C ALA A 456 -21.73 -4.86 0.41
N ILE A 457 -21.92 -6.02 -0.25
CA ILE A 457 -20.78 -6.65 -0.91
C ILE A 457 -20.16 -5.55 -1.78
N SER A 458 -18.85 -5.33 -1.66
CA SER A 458 -18.02 -4.48 -2.52
C SER A 458 -17.59 -3.11 -1.99
N SER A 459 -18.27 -2.36 -1.12
CA SER A 459 -17.90 -0.95 -0.89
C SER A 459 -16.45 -0.72 -0.37
N SER A 460 -15.92 -1.61 0.46
CA SER A 460 -14.51 -1.56 0.90
C SER A 460 -13.51 -2.00 -0.20
N LEU A 461 -13.97 -2.80 -1.17
CA LEU A 461 -13.15 -3.33 -2.26
C LEU A 461 -13.21 -2.39 -3.48
N VAL A 462 -14.42 -2.16 -3.99
CA VAL A 462 -14.85 -1.31 -5.10
C VAL A 462 -16.18 -0.61 -4.75
N GLN A 463 -16.19 0.71 -4.81
CA GLN A 463 -17.42 1.51 -4.76
C GLN A 463 -17.93 1.76 -6.17
N ILE A 464 -19.15 1.35 -6.45
CA ILE A 464 -19.84 1.63 -7.71
C ILE A 464 -20.62 2.93 -7.52
N VAL A 465 -20.38 3.91 -8.38
CA VAL A 465 -21.03 5.23 -8.35
C VAL A 465 -21.62 5.55 -9.73
N PRO A 466 -22.66 6.40 -9.83
CA PRO A 466 -23.23 6.77 -11.12
C PRO A 466 -22.20 7.44 -12.05
N SER A 467 -22.42 7.33 -13.35
CA SER A 467 -21.58 8.03 -14.34
C SER A 467 -21.66 9.55 -14.12
N GLY A 468 -20.55 10.25 -14.37
CA GLY A 468 -20.46 11.71 -14.15
C GLY A 468 -20.23 12.13 -12.70
N THR A 469 -20.15 11.19 -11.75
CA THR A 469 -19.78 11.48 -10.36
C THR A 469 -18.42 12.18 -10.28
N ASN A 470 -18.33 13.28 -9.53
CA ASN A 470 -17.05 13.94 -9.27
C ASN A 470 -16.18 13.11 -8.32
N VAL A 471 -15.28 12.33 -8.91
CA VAL A 471 -14.37 11.40 -8.22
C VAL A 471 -13.49 12.11 -7.18
N THR A 472 -13.13 13.38 -7.40
CA THR A 472 -12.26 14.13 -6.47
C THR A 472 -12.98 14.42 -5.14
N LEU A 473 -14.27 14.72 -5.20
CA LEU A 473 -15.10 15.05 -4.04
C LEU A 473 -15.63 13.81 -3.29
N GLN A 474 -15.58 12.63 -3.91
CA GLN A 474 -16.11 11.41 -3.31
C GLN A 474 -15.31 11.00 -2.05
N ALA A 475 -15.82 11.25 -0.86
CA ALA A 475 -15.16 10.83 0.37
C ALA A 475 -15.14 9.29 0.47
N SER A 476 -14.06 8.73 1.04
CA SER A 476 -14.07 7.33 1.46
C SER A 476 -15.18 7.13 2.48
N CYS A 477 -15.93 6.03 2.38
CA CYS A 477 -16.95 5.68 3.37
C CYS A 477 -16.37 5.36 4.77
N GLU A 478 -15.05 5.36 4.95
CA GLU A 478 -14.38 4.67 6.07
C GLU A 478 -13.59 5.57 7.05
N ALA A 479 -13.78 6.89 7.09
CA ALA A 479 -13.15 7.70 8.14
C ALA A 479 -14.10 8.73 8.77
N PRO A 480 -14.43 8.60 10.07
CA PRO A 480 -14.77 9.76 10.87
C PRO A 480 -13.53 10.65 10.96
N ARG A 481 -13.70 11.96 10.74
CA ARG A 481 -12.77 12.95 11.29
C ARG A 481 -13.07 13.04 12.78
N ASP A 482 -12.50 12.13 13.56
CA ASP A 482 -12.45 12.36 15.00
C ASP A 482 -11.32 13.35 15.25
N GLU A 483 -11.67 14.62 15.47
CA GLU A 483 -10.72 15.70 15.76
C GLU A 483 -9.92 15.44 17.05
N ARG A 484 -10.31 14.42 17.83
CA ARG A 484 -9.69 14.05 19.09
C ARG A 484 -9.01 12.68 18.96
N GLN A 485 -7.75 12.74 18.51
CA GLN A 485 -6.62 11.89 18.94
C GLN A 485 -6.19 10.62 18.18
N ARG A 486 -6.77 10.17 17.07
CA ARG A 486 -6.07 9.19 16.19
C ARG A 486 -6.35 9.47 14.71
N LYS A 487 -5.31 9.73 13.92
CA LYS A 487 -5.38 9.67 12.45
C LYS A 487 -5.90 8.29 12.07
N THR A 488 -7.12 8.21 11.55
CA THR A 488 -7.68 7.00 10.95
C THR A 488 -6.71 6.54 9.86
N PRO A 489 -6.38 5.24 9.77
CA PRO A 489 -5.50 4.77 8.72
C PRO A 489 -6.11 5.03 7.35
N ILE A 490 -5.27 5.43 6.40
CA ILE A 490 -5.69 5.66 5.02
C ILE A 490 -5.83 4.30 4.34
N PHE A 491 -7.05 3.94 3.94
CA PHE A 491 -7.32 2.75 3.16
C PHE A 491 -7.55 3.13 1.70
N PRO A 492 -6.73 2.61 0.76
CA PRO A 492 -7.00 2.79 -0.65
C PRO A 492 -8.27 2.03 -1.02
N PHE A 493 -9.06 2.58 -1.93
CA PHE A 493 -10.28 1.94 -2.45
C PHE A 493 -10.44 2.23 -3.93
N LEU A 494 -11.18 1.36 -4.61
CA LEU A 494 -11.48 1.54 -6.02
C LEU A 494 -12.83 2.22 -6.17
N LEU A 495 -12.93 3.11 -7.14
CA LEU A 495 -14.17 3.74 -7.59
C LEU A 495 -14.41 3.31 -9.03
N TRP A 496 -15.60 2.80 -9.30
CA TRP A 496 -16.06 2.48 -10.65
C TRP A 496 -17.27 3.35 -10.95
N ALA A 497 -17.11 4.32 -11.85
CA ALA A 497 -18.20 5.20 -12.25
C ALA A 497 -18.94 4.56 -13.42
N THR A 498 -20.12 3.99 -13.16
CA THR A 498 -20.89 3.21 -14.12
C THR A 498 -22.37 3.20 -13.72
N ASP A 499 -23.25 3.29 -14.70
CA ASP A 499 -24.70 3.14 -14.52
C ASP A 499 -25.19 1.72 -14.87
N ASP A 500 -24.43 0.99 -15.69
CA ASP A 500 -24.79 -0.32 -16.24
C ASP A 500 -24.02 -1.48 -15.59
N LYS A 501 -23.08 -1.19 -14.68
CA LYS A 501 -22.17 -2.17 -14.05
C LYS A 501 -21.39 -3.03 -15.04
N LYS A 502 -21.15 -2.49 -16.24
CA LYS A 502 -20.41 -3.14 -17.33
C LYS A 502 -19.36 -2.19 -17.88
N THR A 503 -19.75 -0.95 -18.07
CA THR A 503 -18.95 0.05 -18.74
C THR A 503 -18.70 1.27 -17.87
N GLY A 504 -17.45 1.74 -17.85
CA GLY A 504 -17.12 3.00 -17.19
C GLY A 504 -15.66 3.12 -16.73
N PRO A 505 -15.23 4.34 -16.40
CA PRO A 505 -13.89 4.58 -15.89
C PRO A 505 -13.74 4.06 -14.45
N MET A 506 -12.56 3.49 -14.19
CA MET A 506 -12.13 3.05 -12.87
C MET A 506 -11.01 3.94 -12.33
N TYR A 507 -11.08 4.20 -11.03
CA TYR A 507 -10.13 5.04 -10.32
C TYR A 507 -9.65 4.34 -9.06
N LEU A 508 -8.36 4.50 -8.74
CA LEU A 508 -7.80 4.18 -7.44
C LEU A 508 -7.78 5.46 -6.60
N LYS A 509 -8.50 5.47 -5.48
CA LYS A 509 -8.50 6.59 -4.54
C LYS A 509 -7.67 6.25 -3.31
N ILE A 510 -6.73 7.14 -2.99
CA ILE A 510 -5.85 7.04 -1.83
C ILE A 510 -5.74 8.43 -1.21
N ASP A 511 -6.14 8.56 0.06
CA ASP A 511 -6.15 9.86 0.75
C ASP A 511 -6.98 10.89 -0.04
N GLN A 512 -6.41 12.05 -0.37
CA GLN A 512 -7.03 13.10 -1.18
C GLN A 512 -6.74 12.96 -2.69
N LYS A 513 -6.11 11.88 -3.12
CA LYS A 513 -5.67 11.68 -4.51
C LYS A 513 -6.50 10.59 -5.20
N SER A 514 -6.82 10.81 -6.46
CA SER A 514 -7.48 9.84 -7.34
C SER A 514 -6.64 9.61 -8.58
N PHE A 515 -6.38 8.35 -8.90
CA PHE A 515 -5.63 7.94 -10.08
C PHE A 515 -6.59 7.26 -11.04
N PHE A 516 -6.66 7.73 -12.27
CA PHE A 516 -7.33 7.00 -13.34
C PHE A 516 -6.56 5.71 -13.62
N VAL A 517 -7.26 4.58 -13.68
CA VAL A 517 -6.67 3.26 -13.94
C VAL A 517 -6.96 2.79 -15.36
N GLY A 518 -8.12 3.15 -15.89
CA GLY A 518 -8.57 2.72 -17.21
C GLY A 518 -10.09 2.76 -17.33
N ASN A 519 -10.59 2.43 -18.53
CA ASN A 519 -12.02 2.31 -18.80
C ASN A 519 -12.33 0.86 -19.20
N THR A 520 -13.33 0.24 -18.57
CA THR A 520 -13.70 -1.16 -18.82
C THR A 520 -14.15 -1.42 -20.26
N GLN A 521 -14.57 -0.39 -21.01
CA GLN A 521 -14.91 -0.52 -22.44
C GLN A 521 -13.69 -0.66 -23.34
N VAL A 522 -12.58 0.00 -22.99
CA VAL A 522 -11.44 0.21 -23.89
C VAL A 522 -10.29 -0.70 -23.52
N THR A 523 -10.11 -0.95 -22.24
CA THR A 523 -8.94 -1.64 -21.72
C THR A 523 -9.36 -3.01 -21.18
N PRO A 524 -8.78 -4.10 -21.71
CA PRO A 524 -9.06 -5.44 -21.21
C PRO A 524 -8.60 -5.60 -19.77
N ASP A 525 -9.38 -6.34 -18.97
CA ASP A 525 -9.03 -6.73 -17.60
C ASP A 525 -8.86 -5.56 -16.62
N VAL A 526 -9.40 -4.38 -16.93
CA VAL A 526 -9.24 -3.17 -16.08
C VAL A 526 -9.61 -3.44 -14.64
N PHE A 527 -10.66 -4.23 -14.40
CA PHE A 527 -11.10 -4.55 -13.07
C PHE A 527 -10.03 -5.31 -12.27
N LEU A 528 -9.43 -6.33 -12.89
CA LEU A 528 -8.34 -7.10 -12.27
C LEU A 528 -7.08 -6.25 -12.13
N ARG A 529 -6.74 -5.42 -13.13
CA ARG A 529 -5.61 -4.47 -13.06
C ARG A 529 -5.79 -3.44 -11.94
N ALA A 530 -7.01 -2.94 -11.74
CA ALA A 530 -7.33 -2.00 -10.67
C ALA A 530 -7.14 -2.64 -9.29
N ILE A 531 -7.57 -3.89 -9.12
CA ILE A 531 -7.32 -4.63 -7.87
C ILE A 531 -5.83 -4.91 -7.68
N ALA A 532 -5.13 -5.29 -8.75
CA ALA A 532 -3.69 -5.46 -8.74
C ALA A 532 -3.00 -4.18 -8.23
N LEU A 533 -3.34 -3.05 -8.83
CA LEU A 533 -2.80 -1.73 -8.50
C LEU A 533 -3.12 -1.33 -7.06
N LYS A 534 -4.34 -1.61 -6.56
CA LYS A 534 -4.71 -1.39 -5.16
C LYS A 534 -3.78 -2.14 -4.21
N ILE A 535 -3.50 -3.42 -4.48
CA ILE A 535 -2.56 -4.22 -3.68
C ILE A 535 -1.14 -3.66 -3.78
N GLN A 536 -0.69 -3.32 -4.99
CA GLN A 536 0.62 -2.73 -5.23
C GLN A 536 0.81 -1.40 -4.47
N ALA A 537 -0.24 -0.60 -4.38
CA ALA A 537 -0.25 0.65 -3.63
C ALA A 537 -0.05 0.42 -2.12
N HIS A 538 -0.63 -0.63 -1.53
CA HIS A 538 -0.39 -0.97 -0.13
C HIS A 538 1.10 -1.16 0.18
N TYR A 539 1.84 -1.85 -0.69
CA TYR A 539 3.28 -2.06 -0.53
C TYR A 539 4.09 -0.80 -0.85
N SER A 540 3.75 -0.13 -1.96
CA SER A 540 4.47 1.05 -2.46
C SER A 540 4.41 2.22 -1.47
N PHE A 541 3.26 2.43 -0.84
CA PHE A 541 3.04 3.52 0.12
C PHE A 541 3.07 3.07 1.59
N ASN A 542 3.33 1.78 1.87
CA ASN A 542 3.34 1.22 3.22
C ASN A 542 2.02 1.41 3.99
N LEU A 543 0.89 1.15 3.30
CA LEU A 543 -0.47 1.32 3.84
C LEU A 543 -1.01 0.01 4.41
N GLU A 544 -1.74 0.08 5.52
CA GLU A 544 -2.43 -1.08 6.07
C GLU A 544 -3.63 -1.51 5.21
N TYR A 545 -3.92 -2.81 5.16
CA TYR A 545 -5.18 -3.29 4.58
C TYR A 545 -6.36 -2.92 5.46
N HIS A 546 -7.49 -2.59 4.83
CA HIS A 546 -8.75 -2.44 5.52
C HIS A 546 -9.05 -3.73 6.34
N PRO A 547 -9.40 -3.63 7.63
CA PRO A 547 -9.55 -4.80 8.52
C PRO A 547 -10.45 -5.89 7.96
N TYR A 548 -11.55 -5.52 7.29
CA TYR A 548 -12.51 -6.46 6.72
C TYR A 548 -11.98 -7.25 5.50
N LEU A 549 -10.99 -6.71 4.79
CA LEU A 549 -10.45 -7.32 3.58
C LEU A 549 -9.14 -8.07 3.84
N ARG A 550 -8.63 -8.11 5.08
CA ARG A 550 -7.32 -8.71 5.40
C ARG A 550 -7.22 -10.16 4.95
N THR A 551 -8.26 -10.97 5.16
CA THR A 551 -8.27 -12.38 4.75
C THR A 551 -8.33 -12.51 3.23
N SER A 552 -9.16 -11.71 2.56
CA SER A 552 -9.25 -11.68 1.10
C SER A 552 -7.94 -11.24 0.46
N PHE A 553 -7.30 -10.19 0.98
CA PHE A 553 -5.98 -9.77 0.52
C PHE A 553 -4.90 -10.81 0.83
N ASN A 554 -4.94 -11.50 1.96
CA ASN A 554 -4.00 -12.60 2.21
C ASN A 554 -4.14 -13.74 1.19
N PHE A 555 -5.36 -14.05 0.77
CA PHE A 555 -5.59 -14.98 -0.33
C PHE A 555 -5.00 -14.46 -1.65
N ILE A 556 -5.27 -13.21 -2.02
CA ILE A 556 -4.74 -12.63 -3.27
C ILE A 556 -3.20 -12.52 -3.23
N GLU A 557 -2.60 -12.16 -2.09
CA GLU A 557 -1.14 -12.17 -1.89
C GLU A 557 -0.53 -13.56 -2.07
N THR A 558 -1.27 -14.61 -1.71
CA THR A 558 -0.86 -16.00 -1.94
C THR A 558 -0.84 -16.32 -3.43
N LEU A 559 -1.84 -15.83 -4.19
CA LEU A 559 -1.87 -15.97 -5.65
C LEU A 559 -0.72 -15.20 -6.33
N TYR A 560 -0.42 -14.01 -5.80
CA TYR A 560 0.74 -13.21 -6.19
C TYR A 560 2.09 -13.91 -5.91
N GLY A 561 2.14 -14.94 -5.06
CA GLY A 561 3.38 -15.61 -4.67
C GLY A 561 4.27 -14.79 -3.72
N ILE A 562 3.74 -13.71 -3.14
CA ILE A 562 4.52 -12.79 -2.28
C ILE A 562 4.51 -13.27 -0.83
N ASN A 563 3.39 -13.83 -0.38
CA ASN A 563 3.24 -14.37 0.98
C ASN A 563 2.63 -15.76 0.94
N GLN A 564 2.97 -16.59 1.91
CA GLN A 564 2.21 -17.81 2.18
C GLN A 564 0.87 -17.48 2.87
N PRO A 565 -0.12 -18.39 2.83
CA PRO A 565 -1.35 -18.26 3.61
C PRO A 565 -1.04 -17.98 5.09
N LYS A 566 -1.52 -16.85 5.61
CA LYS A 566 -1.30 -16.43 7.01
C LYS A 566 -2.38 -16.95 7.94
N THR A 567 -3.52 -17.36 7.39
CA THR A 567 -4.70 -17.76 8.16
C THR A 567 -5.17 -19.15 7.75
N THR A 568 -5.70 -19.90 8.71
CA THR A 568 -6.19 -21.27 8.49
C THR A 568 -7.35 -21.30 7.49
N CYS A 569 -8.20 -20.27 7.43
CA CYS A 569 -9.27 -20.17 6.44
C CYS A 569 -8.74 -20.00 5.02
N VAL A 570 -7.71 -19.17 4.80
CA VAL A 570 -7.06 -19.04 3.48
C VAL A 570 -6.40 -20.36 3.08
N THR A 571 -5.70 -21.03 4.00
CA THR A 571 -5.11 -22.36 3.72
C THR A 571 -6.17 -23.37 3.32
N LYS A 572 -7.28 -23.46 4.07
CA LYS A 572 -8.39 -24.37 3.77
C LYS A 572 -9.03 -24.08 2.41
N MET A 573 -9.26 -22.80 2.08
CA MET A 573 -9.79 -22.42 0.78
C MET A 573 -8.82 -22.79 -0.34
N MET A 574 -7.52 -22.47 -0.21
CA MET A 574 -6.51 -22.84 -1.20
C MET A 574 -6.47 -24.35 -1.46
N THR A 575 -6.54 -25.17 -0.40
CA THR A 575 -6.63 -26.64 -0.54
C THR A 575 -7.91 -27.07 -1.24
N ALA A 576 -9.07 -26.50 -0.87
CA ALA A 576 -10.34 -26.83 -1.50
C ALA A 576 -10.35 -26.47 -3.00
N LEU A 577 -9.82 -25.30 -3.36
CA LEU A 577 -9.73 -24.87 -4.76
C LEU A 577 -8.78 -25.77 -5.57
N ARG A 578 -7.66 -26.21 -4.99
CA ARG A 578 -6.74 -27.16 -5.64
C ARG A 578 -7.42 -28.50 -5.92
N ASN A 579 -8.21 -28.99 -4.98
CA ASN A 579 -8.97 -30.24 -5.15
C ASN A 579 -10.04 -30.11 -6.26
N ILE A 580 -10.62 -28.92 -6.42
CA ILE A 580 -11.53 -28.62 -7.54
C ILE A 580 -10.77 -28.54 -8.86
N SER A 581 -9.54 -28.04 -8.88
CA SER A 581 -8.71 -27.97 -10.09
C SER A 581 -8.17 -29.34 -10.53
N SER A 582 -8.10 -30.32 -9.63
CA SER A 582 -7.63 -31.68 -9.93
C SER A 582 -8.76 -32.66 -10.29
N ALA A 583 -10.01 -32.23 -10.18
CA ALA A 583 -11.21 -32.99 -10.50
C ALA A 583 -11.80 -32.47 -11.81
#